data_AF-K1SD94-F1
#
_entry.id   AF-K1SD94-F1
#
_cell.length_a   1.000
_cell.length_b   1.000
_cell.length_c   1.000
_cell.angle_alpha   90.00
_cell.angle_beta   90.00
_cell.angle_gamma   90.00
#
_symmetry.space_group_name_H-M   'P 1'
#
loop_
_entity.id
_entity.type
_entity.pdbx_description
1 polymer ?
#
loop_
_entity_poly.entity_id
_entity_poly.type
_entity_poly.pdbx_seq_one_letter_code
_entity_poly.pdbx_strand_id
1 'polypeptide(L)'
;MFYTAGGREVRDGGGVKPDVEVKPDSLPNIAFYLAGARDSNEVMLNYEVDYIAKHPAIAPAKEFSLTDADYDEFKTRVLKANFQYDRETEKYLKDLEKLAKFEGYYDDAKAEFEALKKKLSHNVAKDLDYNKDYIKHLLENDIVSAYYFQRGAIQNSMRYDKQIKEAVKLLNSPSEYEKILHPVKK
;
A
#
# COMPACT_ATOMS: atom_id res chain seq x y z
N MET A 1 -26.61 25.81 8.80
CA MET A 1 -27.16 24.90 7.78
C MET A 1 -27.05 25.63 6.46
N PHE A 2 -26.37 25.03 5.49
CA PHE A 2 -26.05 25.64 4.20
C PHE A 2 -26.65 24.80 3.08
N TYR A 3 -26.68 25.37 1.88
CA TYR A 3 -27.23 24.69 0.70
C TYR A 3 -26.26 24.81 -0.47
N THR A 4 -26.13 23.74 -1.25
CA THR A 4 -25.44 23.80 -2.55
C THR A 4 -26.26 24.62 -3.55
N ALA A 5 -25.69 24.98 -4.70
CA ALA A 5 -26.43 25.58 -5.82
C ALA A 5 -27.61 24.69 -6.29
N GLY A 6 -27.49 23.37 -6.12
CA GLY A 6 -28.54 22.40 -6.40
C GLY A 6 -29.61 22.28 -5.31
N GLY A 7 -29.49 23.00 -4.20
CA GLY A 7 -30.46 23.02 -3.09
C GLY A 7 -30.25 21.92 -2.05
N ARG A 8 -29.21 21.09 -2.17
CA ARG A 8 -28.90 20.03 -1.19
C ARG A 8 -28.43 20.62 0.13
N GLU A 9 -28.97 20.14 1.25
CA GLU A 9 -28.50 20.52 2.58
C GLU A 9 -27.07 20.04 2.79
N VAL A 10 -26.21 20.95 3.26
CA VAL A 10 -24.87 20.64 3.75
C VAL A 10 -24.65 21.29 5.12
N ARG A 11 -23.85 20.63 5.94
CA ARG A 11 -23.57 21.05 7.32
C ARG A 11 -22.12 21.49 7.42
N ASP A 12 -21.90 22.51 8.23
CA ASP A 12 -20.55 22.93 8.59
C ASP A 12 -19.97 21.86 9.53
N GLY A 13 -18.93 21.20 9.04
CA GLY A 13 -18.32 20.03 9.68
C GLY A 13 -16.85 20.23 10.04
N GLY A 14 -16.40 21.50 10.17
CA GLY A 14 -15.00 21.80 10.51
C GLY A 14 -13.98 21.38 9.45
N GLY A 15 -14.43 20.99 8.25
CA GLY A 15 -13.60 20.50 7.15
C GLY A 15 -14.45 20.03 5.95
N VAL A 16 -13.77 19.58 4.90
CA VAL A 16 -14.40 19.05 3.68
C VAL A 16 -14.70 17.56 3.88
N LYS A 17 -15.97 17.22 4.10
CA LYS A 17 -16.45 15.83 4.06
C LYS A 17 -16.77 15.46 2.59
N PRO A 18 -16.17 14.40 2.02
CA PRO A 18 -16.45 14.02 0.65
C PRO A 18 -17.87 13.44 0.52
N ASP A 19 -18.53 13.73 -0.60
CA ASP A 19 -19.82 13.13 -0.94
C ASP A 19 -19.68 11.65 -1.35
N VAL A 20 -18.52 11.28 -1.89
CA VAL A 20 -18.13 9.90 -2.18
C VAL A 20 -16.86 9.58 -1.42
N GLU A 21 -16.98 8.71 -0.41
CA GLU A 21 -15.83 8.27 0.38
C GLU A 21 -15.07 7.18 -0.36
N VAL A 22 -13.80 7.44 -0.66
CA VAL A 22 -12.84 6.43 -1.12
C VAL A 22 -11.90 6.13 0.03
N LYS A 23 -11.93 4.90 0.53
CA LYS A 23 -11.06 4.50 1.64
C LYS A 23 -9.59 4.50 1.17
N PRO A 24 -8.67 5.10 1.95
CA PRO A 24 -7.26 5.10 1.60
C PRO A 24 -6.71 3.67 1.63
N ASP A 25 -5.67 3.44 0.84
CA ASP A 25 -4.90 2.20 0.92
C ASP A 25 -4.12 2.16 2.23
N SER A 26 -4.04 0.98 2.84
CA SER A 26 -3.10 0.73 3.93
C SER A 26 -1.70 0.57 3.36
N LEU A 27 -0.73 1.33 3.87
CA LEU A 27 0.69 1.11 3.56
C LEU A 27 1.13 -0.24 4.17
N PRO A 28 1.55 -1.23 3.37
CA PRO A 28 2.07 -2.48 3.90
C PRO A 28 3.35 -2.23 4.69
N ASN A 29 3.47 -2.87 5.85
CA ASN A 29 4.65 -2.71 6.72
C ASN A 29 5.95 -3.03 5.96
N ILE A 30 5.99 -4.14 5.21
CA ILE A 30 7.17 -4.50 4.40
C ILE A 30 7.56 -3.42 3.38
N ALA A 31 6.58 -2.77 2.75
CA ALA A 31 6.81 -1.73 1.76
C ALA A 31 7.40 -0.46 2.39
N PHE A 32 6.92 -0.09 3.59
CA PHE A 32 7.50 1.03 4.36
C PHE A 32 8.99 0.81 4.67
N TYR A 33 9.39 -0.41 5.03
CA TYR A 33 10.79 -0.70 5.33
C TYR A 33 11.64 -0.71 4.04
N LEU A 34 11.17 -1.37 2.98
CA LEU A 34 11.88 -1.45 1.69
C LEU A 34 12.12 -0.07 1.05
N ALA A 35 11.15 0.85 1.14
CA ALA A 35 11.23 2.20 0.56
C ALA A 35 12.16 3.17 1.34
N GLY A 36 13.15 2.65 2.07
CA GLY A 36 14.22 3.46 2.66
C GLY A 36 13.92 4.11 4.01
N ALA A 37 12.77 3.85 4.64
CA ALA A 37 12.54 4.37 6.00
C ALA A 37 13.47 3.70 7.04
N ARG A 38 13.85 2.43 6.81
CA ARG A 38 14.67 1.60 7.72
C ARG A 38 15.48 0.48 7.05
N ASP A 39 15.50 0.39 5.71
CA ASP A 39 16.32 -0.62 5.02
C ASP A 39 17.80 -0.26 5.07
N SER A 40 18.55 -0.80 6.03
CA SER A 40 19.99 -0.56 6.14
C SER A 40 20.82 -1.14 4.99
N ASN A 41 20.21 -1.97 4.13
CA ASN A 41 20.86 -2.58 2.98
C ASN A 41 20.52 -1.89 1.65
N GLU A 42 19.61 -0.91 1.65
CA GLU A 42 19.19 -0.13 0.48
C GLU A 42 18.82 -1.04 -0.73
N VAL A 43 18.17 -2.17 -0.48
CA VAL A 43 17.99 -3.23 -1.50
C VAL A 43 17.08 -2.76 -2.63
N MET A 44 16.03 -2.02 -2.28
CA MET A 44 15.10 -1.41 -3.24
C MET A 44 15.81 -0.38 -4.12
N LEU A 45 16.47 0.60 -3.50
CA LEU A 45 17.24 1.62 -4.22
C LEU A 45 18.31 0.99 -5.13
N ASN A 46 19.08 0.02 -4.63
CA ASN A 46 20.12 -0.64 -5.41
C ASN A 46 19.55 -1.42 -6.61
N TYR A 47 18.38 -2.04 -6.45
CA TYR A 47 17.68 -2.69 -7.57
C TYR A 47 17.23 -1.66 -8.61
N GLU A 48 16.65 -0.54 -8.19
CA GLU A 48 16.19 0.52 -9.09
C GLU A 48 17.36 1.14 -9.86
N VAL A 49 18.46 1.46 -9.18
CA VAL A 49 19.68 1.99 -9.81
C VAL A 49 20.22 1.03 -10.85
N ASP A 50 20.29 -0.27 -10.54
CA ASP A 50 20.72 -1.29 -11.49
C ASP A 50 19.76 -1.44 -12.67
N TYR A 51 18.46 -1.37 -12.42
CA TYR A 51 17.45 -1.42 -13.46
C TYR A 51 17.62 -0.23 -14.40
N ILE A 52 17.80 0.98 -13.85
CA ILE A 52 18.00 2.19 -14.62
C ILE A 52 19.27 2.12 -15.47
N ALA A 53 20.38 1.67 -14.88
CA ALA A 53 21.65 1.53 -15.60
C ALA A 53 21.57 0.55 -16.79
N LYS A 54 20.74 -0.49 -16.70
CA LYS A 54 20.56 -1.50 -17.75
C LYS A 54 19.56 -1.10 -18.83
N HIS A 55 18.71 -0.11 -18.58
CA HIS A 55 17.63 0.28 -19.48
C HIS A 55 17.76 1.75 -19.91
N PRO A 56 18.53 2.08 -20.96
CA PRO A 56 18.71 3.47 -21.40
C PRO A 56 17.40 4.22 -21.71
N ALA A 57 16.34 3.49 -22.03
CA ALA A 57 14.99 4.00 -22.16
C ALA A 57 13.97 2.94 -21.70
N ILE A 58 12.80 3.42 -21.29
CA ILE A 58 11.66 2.59 -20.90
C ILE A 58 10.42 2.96 -21.74
N ALA A 59 9.35 2.19 -21.60
CA ALA A 59 8.06 2.51 -22.20
C ALA A 59 7.52 3.87 -21.70
N PRO A 60 6.59 4.52 -22.44
CA PRO A 60 5.96 5.75 -21.98
C PRO A 60 5.39 5.59 -20.55
N ALA A 61 5.49 6.63 -19.72
CA ALA A 61 5.14 6.56 -18.30
C ALA A 61 3.75 5.96 -18.01
N LYS A 62 2.75 6.23 -18.87
CA LYS A 62 1.38 5.69 -18.76
C LYS A 62 1.29 4.18 -19.01
N GLU A 63 2.26 3.60 -19.67
CA GLU A 63 2.25 2.20 -20.12
C GLU A 63 3.32 1.36 -19.42
N PHE A 64 4.36 2.02 -18.86
CA PHE A 64 5.42 1.34 -18.15
C PHE A 64 4.88 0.49 -16.99
N SER A 65 5.22 -0.79 -17.00
CA SER A 65 5.00 -1.69 -15.88
C SER A 65 6.15 -2.68 -15.84
N LEU A 66 6.60 -3.02 -14.64
CA LEU A 66 7.56 -4.10 -14.48
C LEU A 66 6.93 -5.43 -14.91
N THR A 67 7.73 -6.34 -15.44
CA THR A 67 7.27 -7.70 -15.70
C THR A 67 7.24 -8.52 -14.41
N ASP A 68 6.64 -9.71 -14.45
CA ASP A 68 6.76 -10.64 -13.34
C ASP A 68 8.21 -11.09 -13.11
N ALA A 69 8.99 -11.21 -14.19
CA ALA A 69 10.41 -11.57 -14.11
C ALA A 69 11.24 -10.48 -13.41
N ASP A 70 10.95 -9.20 -13.70
CA ASP A 70 11.59 -8.07 -13.00
C ASP A 70 11.30 -8.12 -11.50
N TYR A 71 10.05 -8.37 -11.12
CA TYR A 71 9.66 -8.51 -9.72
C TYR A 71 10.31 -9.72 -9.03
N ASP A 72 10.40 -10.86 -9.73
CA ASP A 72 11.04 -12.07 -9.19
C ASP A 72 12.56 -11.88 -9.01
N GLU A 73 13.22 -11.11 -9.89
CA GLU A 73 14.60 -10.68 -9.68
C GLU A 73 14.71 -9.84 -8.40
N PHE A 74 13.87 -8.81 -8.24
CA PHE A 74 13.84 -7.98 -7.04
C PHE A 74 13.61 -8.81 -5.77
N LYS A 75 12.61 -9.69 -5.76
CA LYS A 75 12.31 -10.60 -4.64
C LYS A 75 13.53 -11.45 -4.29
N THR A 76 14.22 -11.99 -5.29
CA THR A 76 15.44 -12.79 -5.08
C THR A 76 16.54 -11.97 -4.41
N ARG A 77 16.70 -10.70 -4.80
CA ARG A 77 17.68 -9.79 -4.16
C ARG A 77 17.34 -9.53 -2.71
N VAL A 78 16.09 -9.22 -2.39
CA VAL A 78 15.63 -8.99 -1.00
C VAL A 78 15.92 -10.20 -0.10
N LEU A 79 15.63 -11.41 -0.59
CA LEU A 79 15.91 -12.64 0.14
C LEU A 79 17.42 -12.90 0.31
N LYS A 80 18.23 -12.66 -0.73
CA LYS A 80 19.70 -12.80 -0.66
C LYS A 80 20.35 -11.78 0.26
N ALA A 81 19.81 -10.57 0.34
CA ALA A 81 20.26 -9.52 1.25
C ALA A 81 19.92 -9.82 2.71
N ASN A 82 19.20 -10.92 3.00
CA ASN A 82 18.70 -11.28 4.32
C ASN A 82 17.92 -10.12 4.98
N PHE A 83 17.14 -9.39 4.18
CA PHE A 83 16.35 -8.25 4.62
C PHE A 83 15.43 -8.64 5.79
N GLN A 84 15.36 -7.78 6.80
CA GLN A 84 14.52 -7.94 7.98
C GLN A 84 13.77 -6.63 8.24
N TYR A 85 12.59 -6.73 8.83
CA TYR A 85 11.84 -5.59 9.34
C TYR A 85 11.15 -5.89 10.67
N ASP A 86 10.77 -4.85 11.41
CA ASP A 86 10.26 -5.01 12.76
C ASP A 86 8.99 -5.86 12.82
N ARG A 87 9.01 -6.78 13.77
CA ARG A 87 8.01 -7.81 13.98
C ARG A 87 7.11 -7.43 15.15
N GLU A 88 6.38 -6.34 15.00
CA GLU A 88 5.55 -5.80 16.08
C GLU A 88 4.57 -6.87 16.61
N THR A 89 3.92 -7.64 15.74
CA THR A 89 3.04 -8.74 16.16
C THR A 89 3.77 -9.83 16.95
N GLU A 90 4.99 -10.21 16.56
CA GLU A 90 5.79 -11.21 17.29
C GLU A 90 6.18 -10.68 18.68
N LYS A 91 6.54 -9.41 18.76
CA LYS A 91 6.86 -8.72 20.02
C LYS A 91 5.67 -8.73 20.97
N TYR A 92 4.50 -8.29 20.52
CA TYR A 92 3.29 -8.28 21.35
C TYR A 92 2.85 -9.70 21.75
N LEU A 93 3.02 -10.71 20.89
CA LEU A 93 2.73 -12.10 21.24
C LEU A 93 3.66 -12.60 22.36
N LYS A 94 4.96 -12.26 22.30
CA LYS A 94 5.92 -12.61 23.35
C LYS A 94 5.60 -11.91 24.67
N ASP A 95 5.17 -10.65 24.62
CA ASP A 95 4.84 -9.91 25.82
C ASP A 95 3.53 -10.42 26.46
N LEU A 96 2.53 -10.76 25.64
CA LEU A 96 1.33 -11.44 26.11
C LEU A 96 1.65 -12.81 26.73
N GLU A 97 2.54 -13.60 26.11
CA GLU A 97 2.97 -14.89 26.66
C GLU A 97 3.64 -14.74 28.03
N LYS A 98 4.51 -13.74 28.20
CA LYS A 98 5.15 -13.44 29.49
C LYS A 98 4.11 -13.08 30.55
N LEU A 99 3.13 -12.24 30.20
CA LEU A 99 2.06 -11.85 31.10
C LEU A 99 1.19 -13.05 31.49
N ALA A 100 0.79 -13.88 30.52
CA ALA A 100 0.03 -15.09 30.77
C ALA A 100 0.78 -16.09 31.67
N LYS A 101 2.11 -16.19 31.56
CA LYS A 101 2.94 -16.99 32.47
C LYS A 101 2.96 -16.42 33.89
N PHE A 102 3.06 -15.10 34.02
CA PHE A 102 3.04 -14.41 35.30
C PHE A 102 1.69 -14.55 36.02
N GLU A 103 0.59 -14.45 35.27
CA GLU A 103 -0.78 -14.58 35.78
C GLU A 103 -1.25 -16.03 35.94
N GLY A 104 -0.47 -17.01 35.47
CA GLY A 104 -0.77 -18.44 35.59
C GLY A 104 -1.69 -19.02 34.50
N TYR A 105 -2.05 -18.24 33.48
CA TYR A 105 -2.92 -18.68 32.37
C TYR A 105 -2.20 -19.48 31.27
N TYR A 106 -0.87 -19.48 31.26
CA TYR A 106 -0.11 -20.04 30.13
C TYR A 106 -0.31 -21.54 29.92
N ASP A 107 -0.36 -22.34 30.99
CA ASP A 107 -0.42 -23.80 30.85
C ASP A 107 -1.73 -24.27 30.20
N ASP A 108 -2.84 -23.62 30.54
CA ASP A 108 -4.17 -23.88 29.96
C ASP A 108 -4.24 -23.42 28.49
N ALA A 109 -3.57 -22.32 28.14
CA ALA A 109 -3.60 -21.70 26.81
C ALA A 109 -2.37 -22.03 25.93
N LYS A 110 -1.56 -23.01 26.34
CA LYS A 110 -0.24 -23.27 25.72
C LYS A 110 -0.35 -23.63 24.24
N ALA A 111 -1.36 -24.42 23.88
CA ALA A 111 -1.57 -24.85 22.49
C ALA A 111 -1.89 -23.67 21.56
N GLU A 112 -2.67 -22.71 22.05
CA GLU A 112 -3.06 -21.50 21.35
C GLU A 112 -1.87 -20.58 21.13
N PHE A 113 -1.01 -20.38 22.14
CA PHE A 113 0.23 -19.60 21.99
C PHE A 113 1.16 -20.22 20.94
N GLU A 114 1.38 -21.53 20.97
CA GLU A 114 2.22 -22.21 19.98
C GLU A 114 1.62 -22.17 18.56
N ALA A 115 0.30 -22.31 18.45
CA ALA A 115 -0.39 -22.15 17.18
C ALA A 115 -0.26 -20.71 16.61
N LEU A 116 -0.40 -19.70 17.47
CA LEU A 116 -0.21 -18.30 17.09
C LEU A 116 1.24 -18.01 16.71
N LYS A 117 2.24 -18.50 17.47
CA LYS A 117 3.66 -18.36 17.13
C LYS A 117 3.95 -18.92 15.74
N LYS A 118 3.40 -20.09 15.41
CA LYS A 118 3.57 -20.70 14.09
C LYS A 118 2.91 -19.87 12.98
N LYS A 119 1.68 -19.39 13.20
CA LYS A 119 0.91 -18.64 12.19
C LYS A 119 1.42 -17.22 11.97
N LEU A 120 1.88 -16.57 13.03
CA LEU A 120 2.40 -15.21 13.04
C LEU A 120 3.93 -15.18 12.90
N SER A 121 4.52 -16.32 12.54
CA SER A 121 5.93 -16.41 12.21
C SER A 121 6.23 -15.64 10.93
N HIS A 122 7.31 -14.88 10.98
CA HIS A 122 7.72 -14.01 9.90
C HIS A 122 8.12 -14.81 8.66
N ASN A 123 7.65 -14.38 7.49
CA ASN A 123 8.04 -14.98 6.23
C ASN A 123 8.12 -13.89 5.16
N VAL A 124 9.30 -13.29 5.03
CA VAL A 124 9.59 -12.24 4.04
C VAL A 124 9.19 -12.67 2.63
N ALA A 125 9.45 -13.92 2.24
CA ALA A 125 9.08 -14.41 0.92
C ALA A 125 7.57 -14.37 0.69
N LYS A 126 6.79 -14.84 1.68
CA LYS A 126 5.32 -14.78 1.66
C LYS A 126 4.82 -13.34 1.68
N ASP A 127 5.44 -12.47 2.46
CA ASP A 127 5.02 -11.07 2.59
C ASP A 127 5.33 -10.28 1.32
N LEU A 128 6.44 -10.58 0.62
CA LEU A 128 6.74 -10.08 -0.71
C LEU A 128 5.71 -10.56 -1.74
N ASP A 129 5.27 -11.82 -1.67
CA ASP A 129 4.24 -12.33 -2.59
C ASP A 129 2.87 -11.70 -2.32
N TYR A 130 2.48 -11.61 -1.05
CA TYR A 130 1.20 -11.05 -0.64
C TYR A 130 1.07 -9.57 -1.02
N ASN A 131 2.16 -8.80 -0.90
CA ASN A 131 2.18 -7.37 -1.19
C ASN A 131 2.76 -7.03 -2.57
N LYS A 132 2.84 -8.02 -3.47
CA LYS A 132 3.51 -7.90 -4.77
C LYS A 132 3.10 -6.66 -5.56
N ASP A 133 1.80 -6.47 -5.77
CA ASP A 133 1.30 -5.35 -6.58
C ASP A 133 1.68 -4.00 -5.97
N TYR A 134 1.57 -3.86 -4.64
CA TYR A 134 1.92 -2.60 -3.97
C TYR A 134 3.40 -2.27 -4.12
N ILE A 135 4.27 -3.24 -3.84
CA ILE A 135 5.72 -3.09 -3.94
C ILE A 135 6.13 -2.80 -5.39
N LYS A 136 5.51 -3.50 -6.34
CA LYS A 136 5.74 -3.30 -7.77
C LYS A 136 5.36 -1.89 -8.20
N HIS A 137 4.23 -1.34 -7.73
CA HIS A 137 3.85 0.03 -8.03
C HIS A 137 4.80 1.07 -7.42
N LEU A 138 5.38 0.80 -6.25
CA LEU A 138 6.43 1.66 -5.68
C LEU A 138 7.67 1.68 -6.60
N LEU A 139 8.20 0.51 -6.92
CA LEU A 139 9.34 0.37 -7.84
C LEU A 139 9.06 1.05 -9.19
N GLU A 140 7.87 0.83 -9.76
CA GLU A 140 7.45 1.48 -11.01
C GLU A 140 7.46 3.01 -10.88
N ASN A 141 6.99 3.56 -9.75
CA ASN A 141 6.95 5.00 -9.53
C ASN A 141 8.35 5.61 -9.45
N ASP A 142 9.25 4.97 -8.69
CA ASP A 142 10.62 5.44 -8.47
C ASP A 142 11.44 5.35 -9.77
N ILE A 143 11.32 4.22 -10.50
CA ILE A 143 11.94 4.05 -11.81
C ILE A 143 11.40 5.09 -12.79
N VAL A 144 10.08 5.24 -12.95
CA VAL A 144 9.48 6.21 -13.88
C VAL A 144 9.90 7.65 -13.54
N SER A 145 10.04 7.97 -12.26
CA SER A 145 10.51 9.28 -11.80
C SER A 145 11.91 9.59 -12.33
N ALA A 146 12.79 8.60 -12.47
CA ALA A 146 14.12 8.79 -13.03
C ALA A 146 14.14 9.16 -14.52
N TYR A 147 13.16 8.68 -15.32
CA TYR A 147 13.11 8.95 -16.77
C TYR A 147 12.22 10.14 -17.14
N TYR A 148 11.10 10.30 -16.43
CA TYR A 148 10.02 11.20 -16.80
C TYR A 148 9.68 12.22 -15.71
N PHE A 149 10.50 12.26 -14.65
CA PHE A 149 10.32 13.13 -13.50
C PHE A 149 8.95 12.94 -12.83
N GLN A 150 8.61 13.86 -11.93
CA GLN A 150 7.36 13.83 -11.19
C GLN A 150 6.12 13.75 -12.09
N ARG A 151 6.16 14.38 -13.28
CA ARG A 151 5.05 14.33 -14.24
C ARG A 151 4.78 12.90 -14.71
N GLY A 152 5.82 12.15 -15.07
CA GLY A 152 5.66 10.75 -15.46
C GLY A 152 5.22 9.88 -14.29
N ALA A 153 5.77 10.10 -13.10
CA ALA A 153 5.41 9.35 -11.89
C ALA A 153 3.91 9.47 -11.58
N ILE A 154 3.37 10.70 -11.64
CA ILE A 154 1.93 10.97 -11.50
C ILE A 154 1.13 10.27 -12.61
N GLN A 155 1.60 10.34 -13.86
CA GLN A 155 0.92 9.70 -14.99
C GLN A 155 0.85 8.17 -14.84
N ASN A 156 1.89 7.55 -14.28
CA ASN A 156 1.93 6.12 -14.02
C ASN A 156 1.00 5.73 -12.84
N SER A 157 1.07 6.45 -11.72
CA SER A 157 0.28 6.12 -10.52
C SER A 157 -1.23 6.24 -10.73
N MET A 158 -1.69 7.15 -11.60
CA MET A 158 -3.11 7.31 -11.96
C MET A 158 -3.78 6.03 -12.46
N ARG A 159 -3.02 5.05 -12.99
CA ARG A 159 -3.55 3.76 -13.47
C ARG A 159 -4.12 2.90 -12.34
N TYR A 160 -3.56 3.05 -11.14
CA TYR A 160 -3.88 2.21 -10.00
C TYR A 160 -4.71 2.96 -8.95
N ASP A 161 -4.67 4.30 -8.97
CA ASP A 161 -5.34 5.18 -8.02
C ASP A 161 -6.85 4.95 -7.92
N LYS A 162 -7.32 4.61 -6.72
CA LYS A 162 -8.74 4.33 -6.42
C LYS A 162 -9.62 5.57 -6.51
N GLN A 163 -9.09 6.75 -6.16
CA GLN A 163 -9.83 8.01 -6.23
C GLN A 163 -10.06 8.41 -7.68
N ILE A 164 -9.05 8.29 -8.55
CA ILE A 164 -9.19 8.52 -9.99
C ILE A 164 -10.20 7.54 -10.59
N LYS A 165 -10.14 6.25 -10.22
CA LYS A 165 -11.12 5.25 -10.68
C LYS A 165 -12.55 5.60 -10.28
N GLU A 166 -12.78 5.97 -9.02
CA GLU A 166 -14.12 6.34 -8.57
C GLU A 166 -14.59 7.67 -9.18
N ALA A 167 -13.69 8.64 -9.35
CA ALA A 167 -14.00 9.91 -10.02
C ALA A 167 -14.43 9.69 -11.48
N VAL A 168 -13.67 8.89 -12.24
CA VAL A 168 -14.01 8.55 -13.63
C VAL A 168 -15.35 7.80 -13.69
N LYS A 169 -15.57 6.83 -12.81
CA LYS A 169 -16.83 6.08 -12.72
C LYS A 169 -18.02 6.99 -12.43
N LEU A 170 -17.88 7.91 -11.48
CA LEU A 170 -18.92 8.85 -11.10
C LEU A 170 -19.23 9.85 -12.23
N LEU A 171 -18.20 10.44 -12.84
CA LEU A 171 -18.35 11.40 -13.95
C LEU A 171 -18.96 10.75 -15.20
N ASN A 172 -18.73 9.46 -15.41
CA ASN A 172 -19.37 8.69 -16.48
C ASN A 172 -20.78 8.22 -16.13
N SER A 173 -21.31 8.58 -14.96
CA SER A 173 -22.64 8.23 -14.50
C SER A 173 -23.46 9.49 -14.18
N PRO A 174 -23.94 10.24 -15.19
CA PRO A 174 -24.66 11.50 -14.97
C PRO A 174 -25.79 11.39 -13.96
N SER A 175 -26.56 10.29 -13.98
CA SER A 175 -27.63 10.07 -13.00
C SER A 175 -27.15 9.98 -11.55
N GLU A 176 -26.00 9.33 -11.31
CA GLU A 176 -25.43 9.22 -9.96
C GLU A 176 -24.80 10.53 -9.53
N TYR A 177 -24.14 11.24 -10.46
CA TYR A 177 -23.58 12.56 -10.21
C TYR A 177 -24.67 13.58 -9.83
N GLU A 178 -25.77 13.63 -10.59
CA GLU A 178 -26.90 14.52 -10.32
C GLU A 178 -27.58 14.22 -8.98
N LYS A 179 -27.72 12.93 -8.60
CA LYS A 179 -28.24 12.53 -7.28
C LYS A 179 -27.40 13.08 -6.13
N ILE A 180 -26.08 13.20 -6.32
CA ILE A 180 -25.17 13.75 -5.31
C ILE A 180 -25.31 15.27 -5.23
N LEU A 181 -25.57 15.96 -6.33
CA LEU A 181 -25.63 17.42 -6.35
C LEU A 181 -26.98 17.98 -5.86
N HIS A 182 -28.06 17.19 -5.99
CA HIS A 182 -29.43 17.61 -5.70
C HIS A 182 -30.02 16.98 -4.44
N PRO A 183 -31.10 17.57 -3.87
CA PRO A 183 -31.83 16.99 -2.75
C PRO A 183 -32.36 15.60 -3.10
N VAL A 184 -32.27 14.66 -2.15
CA VAL A 184 -33.02 13.41 -2.23
C VAL A 184 -34.51 13.76 -2.16
N LYS A 185 -35.28 13.46 -3.23
CA LYS A 185 -36.74 13.59 -3.19
C LYS A 185 -37.26 12.74 -2.03
N LYS A 186 -37.91 13.40 -1.06
CA LYS A 186 -38.63 12.75 0.04
C LYS A 186 -39.85 12.01 -0.48
#